data_AF-A0AAU2KPQ9-F1
#
_entry.id   AF-A0AAU2KPQ9-F1
#
_cell.length_a   1.000
_cell.length_b   1.000
_cell.length_c   1.000
_cell.angle_alpha   90.00
_cell.angle_beta   90.00
_cell.angle_gamma   90.00
#
_symmetry.space_group_name_H-M   'P 1'
#
loop_
_entity.id
_entity.type
_entity.pdbx_description
1 polymer ?
#
loop_
_entity_poly.entity_id
_entity_poly.type
_entity_poly.pdbx_seq_one_letter_code
_entity_poly.pdbx_strand_id
1 'polypeptide(L)'
;MISKQTTPVRYWFLSGLLVAMLLTEVALFTWSGIYDVRVYGKEQVISALLRFLIVALNVVALLQMYPGSPLASSIRRIRQYLPRNAHQACRPRAITAAIRAARNQQRRRPGVSAAPRVTNRNPWHYPIVLLSQAAALPMLFIPIWIDLHSPTLDMEWLTLAFALFVCIVVMLVSAAVYGHVNFGWVALGTLLPLLGFAQWSYMTFYKPVHERPRVDISTKLEKINSSRGTTRVRGVVTLKNNGAAPAESLGAIYVVSGHRAESAEGMTAQDASATLDLSEPNRRHFGKFASLLSFDDLLATGESLAPGETRTSSFVFDARDSGQAIVRLTAYISMSTPTGDLDPGTCAPAPSAPNVCTRTDFAPTSLARKELGDEPFAHTIVHFDAMLTKTPAPPYMPTAFGSGSQNTPFAYTVMRLDAMEATSAAAPYLSTTFGAGNLEQGEKVQDVDPLIRDQFTQSITELRLDP
;
A
#
# COMPACT_ATOMS: atom_id res chain seq x y z
N MET A 1 19.97 34.82 -56.74
CA MET A 1 18.70 34.38 -56.10
C MET A 1 18.62 32.85 -56.19
N ILE A 2 19.05 32.14 -55.15
CA ILE A 2 18.87 30.68 -55.05
C ILE A 2 17.77 30.44 -54.03
N SER A 3 16.58 30.10 -54.54
CA SER A 3 15.40 29.75 -53.74
C SER A 3 15.65 28.42 -53.03
N LYS A 4 15.91 28.46 -51.72
CA LYS A 4 15.93 27.27 -50.85
C LYS A 4 14.49 26.79 -50.61
N GLN A 5 13.98 25.97 -51.52
CA GLN A 5 12.62 25.43 -51.47
C GLN A 5 12.61 23.93 -51.09
N THR A 6 13.38 23.55 -50.06
CA THR A 6 13.46 22.15 -49.56
C THR A 6 12.72 21.90 -48.24
N THR A 7 11.82 22.79 -47.83
CA THR A 7 11.18 22.71 -46.50
C THR A 7 9.99 21.76 -46.33
N PRO A 8 9.18 21.33 -47.32
CA PRO A 8 7.92 20.65 -47.01
C PRO A 8 8.12 19.24 -46.42
N VAL A 9 9.09 18.45 -46.89
CA VAL A 9 9.27 17.05 -46.48
C VAL A 9 9.66 16.91 -45.01
N ARG A 10 10.49 17.83 -44.49
CA ARG A 10 10.92 17.81 -43.08
C ARG A 10 9.78 18.05 -42.09
N TYR A 11 8.80 18.90 -42.45
CA TYR A 11 7.67 19.20 -41.57
C TYR A 11 6.69 18.04 -41.45
N TRP A 12 6.47 17.29 -42.54
CA TRP A 12 5.59 16.12 -42.53
C TRP A 12 6.16 15.00 -41.65
N PHE A 13 7.45 14.72 -41.77
CA PHE A 13 8.10 13.69 -40.95
C PHE A 13 8.08 14.02 -39.45
N LEU A 14 8.45 15.26 -39.09
CA LEU A 14 8.43 15.73 -37.70
C LEU A 14 7.01 15.73 -37.11
N SER A 15 6.01 16.08 -37.91
CA SER A 15 4.61 16.08 -37.46
C SER A 15 4.07 14.67 -37.28
N GLY A 16 4.41 13.74 -38.19
CA GLY A 16 4.04 12.33 -38.08
C GLY A 16 4.67 11.67 -36.86
N LEU A 17 5.96 11.91 -36.61
CA LEU A 17 6.67 11.39 -35.44
C LEU A 17 6.03 11.88 -34.14
N LEU A 18 5.69 13.18 -34.05
CA LEU A 18 5.09 13.73 -32.83
C LEU A 18 3.66 13.22 -32.60
N VAL A 19 2.88 13.03 -33.66
CA VAL A 19 1.56 12.40 -33.56
C VAL A 19 1.69 10.96 -33.06
N ALA A 20 2.62 10.18 -33.61
CA ALA A 20 2.89 8.82 -33.13
C ALA A 20 3.29 8.82 -31.65
N MET A 21 4.17 9.76 -31.26
CA MET A 21 4.61 9.89 -29.89
C MET A 21 3.48 10.23 -28.92
N LEU A 22 2.64 11.23 -29.24
CA LEU A 22 1.48 11.59 -28.41
C LEU A 22 0.49 10.43 -28.29
N LEU A 23 0.28 9.66 -29.36
CA LEU A 23 -0.57 8.47 -29.32
C LEU A 23 0.02 7.39 -28.41
N THR A 24 1.32 7.14 -28.49
CA THR A 24 2.02 6.20 -27.61
C THR A 24 1.92 6.63 -26.15
N GLU A 25 2.14 7.90 -25.84
CA GLU A 25 2.00 8.42 -24.48
C GLU A 25 0.55 8.27 -23.98
N VAL A 26 -0.45 8.61 -24.81
CA VAL A 26 -1.87 8.42 -24.46
C VAL A 26 -2.15 6.95 -24.12
N ALA A 27 -1.70 6.02 -24.95
CA ALA A 27 -1.88 4.59 -24.71
C ALA A 27 -1.20 4.14 -23.41
N LEU A 28 0.06 4.53 -23.21
CA LEU A 28 0.87 4.16 -22.05
C LEU A 28 0.29 4.70 -20.74
N PHE A 29 -0.09 5.98 -20.70
CA PHE A 29 -0.69 6.59 -19.50
C PHE A 29 -2.11 6.11 -19.22
N THR A 30 -2.87 5.79 -20.25
CA THR A 30 -4.20 5.18 -20.07
C THR A 30 -4.07 3.78 -19.48
N TRP A 31 -3.19 2.95 -20.06
CA TRP A 31 -2.93 1.61 -19.57
C TRP A 31 -2.44 1.62 -18.11
N SER A 32 -1.44 2.43 -17.81
CA SER A 32 -0.86 2.51 -16.47
C SER A 32 -1.83 3.12 -15.45
N GLY A 33 -2.67 4.08 -15.84
CA GLY A 33 -3.73 4.62 -14.97
C GLY A 33 -4.79 3.57 -14.64
N ILE A 34 -5.19 2.74 -15.62
CA ILE A 34 -6.13 1.62 -15.40
C ILE A 34 -5.50 0.56 -14.50
N TYR A 35 -4.23 0.23 -14.72
CA TYR A 35 -3.50 -0.72 -13.90
C TYR A 35 -3.44 -0.27 -12.44
N ASP A 36 -3.11 1.00 -12.19
CA ASP A 36 -3.03 1.55 -10.83
C ASP A 36 -4.36 1.38 -10.07
N VAL A 37 -5.48 1.70 -10.72
CA VAL A 37 -6.82 1.60 -10.10
C VAL A 37 -7.21 0.15 -9.84
N ARG A 38 -6.86 -0.77 -10.75
CA ARG A 38 -7.23 -2.20 -10.62
C ARG A 38 -6.41 -2.91 -9.54
N VAL A 39 -5.11 -2.65 -9.49
CA VAL A 39 -4.18 -3.41 -8.65
C VAL A 39 -4.03 -2.78 -7.27
N TYR A 40 -3.87 -1.46 -7.19
CA TYR A 40 -3.59 -0.77 -5.92
C TYR A 40 -4.82 -0.08 -5.31
N GLY A 41 -5.96 -0.08 -6.02
CA GLY A 41 -7.23 0.39 -5.49
C GLY A 41 -7.25 1.88 -5.12
N LYS A 42 -7.84 2.20 -3.96
CA LYS A 42 -8.11 3.59 -3.54
C LYS A 42 -6.84 4.40 -3.21
N GLU A 43 -5.75 3.74 -2.86
CA GLU A 43 -4.56 4.44 -2.39
C GLU A 43 -3.74 5.10 -3.52
N GLN A 44 -3.91 4.64 -4.77
CA GLN A 44 -3.27 5.21 -5.96
C GLN A 44 -4.20 6.12 -6.79
N VAL A 45 -5.34 6.54 -6.24
CA VAL A 45 -6.31 7.37 -6.98
C VAL A 45 -5.70 8.67 -7.50
N ILE A 46 -4.85 9.34 -6.72
CA ILE A 46 -4.22 10.60 -7.16
C ILE A 46 -3.19 10.32 -8.28
N SER A 47 -2.38 9.26 -8.20
CA SER A 47 -1.48 8.82 -9.29
C SER A 47 -2.26 8.58 -10.59
N ALA A 48 -3.35 7.80 -10.50
CA ALA A 48 -4.21 7.52 -11.63
C ALA A 48 -4.85 8.79 -12.21
N LEU A 49 -5.36 9.69 -11.35
CA LEU A 49 -5.92 10.99 -11.78
C LEU A 49 -4.88 11.85 -12.50
N LEU A 50 -3.63 11.90 -12.01
CA LEU A 50 -2.55 12.63 -12.65
C LEU A 50 -2.21 12.03 -14.03
N ARG A 51 -2.18 10.69 -14.16
CA ARG A 51 -1.98 10.01 -15.45
C ARG A 51 -3.11 10.31 -16.43
N PHE A 52 -4.36 10.26 -16.00
CA PHE A 52 -5.50 10.64 -16.85
C PHE A 52 -5.51 12.13 -17.21
N LEU A 53 -5.02 13.02 -16.33
CA LEU A 53 -4.82 14.42 -16.66
C LEU A 53 -3.78 14.59 -17.78
N ILE A 54 -2.67 13.84 -17.73
CA ILE A 54 -1.66 13.83 -18.80
C ILE A 54 -2.27 13.29 -20.10
N VAL A 55 -3.06 12.21 -20.05
CA VAL A 55 -3.81 11.71 -21.22
C VAL A 55 -4.69 12.80 -21.82
N ALA A 56 -5.45 13.53 -20.99
CA ALA A 56 -6.31 14.61 -21.46
C ALA A 56 -5.49 15.74 -22.12
N LEU A 57 -4.35 16.12 -21.55
CA LEU A 57 -3.44 17.11 -22.13
C LEU A 57 -2.89 16.64 -23.49
N ASN A 58 -2.50 15.37 -23.60
CA ASN A 58 -1.98 14.78 -24.83
C ASN A 58 -3.04 14.68 -25.93
N VAL A 59 -4.28 14.32 -25.56
CA VAL A 59 -5.41 14.32 -26.50
C VAL A 59 -5.71 15.73 -26.99
N VAL A 60 -5.69 16.74 -26.12
CA VAL A 60 -5.87 18.14 -26.53
C VAL A 60 -4.72 18.58 -27.45
N ALA A 61 -3.48 18.20 -27.15
CA ALA A 61 -2.32 18.46 -28.01
C ALA A 61 -2.52 17.83 -29.40
N LEU A 62 -2.92 16.56 -29.46
CA LEU A 62 -3.22 15.83 -30.71
C LEU A 62 -4.30 16.53 -31.53
N LEU A 63 -5.41 16.94 -30.88
CA LEU A 63 -6.52 17.64 -31.52
C LEU A 63 -6.13 19.03 -32.05
N GLN A 64 -5.14 19.70 -31.43
CA GLN A 64 -4.61 20.98 -31.92
C GLN A 64 -3.69 20.82 -33.12
N MET A 65 -3.07 19.65 -33.30
CA MET A 65 -2.22 19.36 -34.46
C MET A 65 -3.01 19.02 -35.71
N TYR A 66 -4.25 18.54 -35.60
CA TYR A 66 -5.06 18.18 -36.77
C TYR A 66 -5.61 19.43 -37.49
N PRO A 67 -5.16 19.76 -38.72
CA PRO A 67 -5.63 20.92 -39.45
C PRO A 67 -7.08 20.68 -39.92
N GLY A 68 -8.04 21.22 -39.17
CA GLY A 68 -9.48 21.06 -39.47
C GLY A 68 -10.33 20.70 -38.26
N SER A 69 -9.73 20.46 -37.09
CA SER A 69 -10.53 20.13 -35.90
C SER A 69 -11.45 21.30 -35.51
N PRO A 70 -12.74 21.04 -35.21
CA PRO A 70 -13.66 22.08 -34.77
C PRO A 70 -13.18 22.77 -33.48
N LEU A 71 -12.39 22.06 -32.66
CA LEU A 71 -11.72 22.58 -31.47
C LEU A 71 -10.67 23.64 -31.81
N ALA A 72 -9.80 23.41 -32.80
CA ALA A 72 -8.85 24.40 -33.28
C ALA A 72 -9.55 25.64 -33.86
N SER A 73 -10.70 25.45 -34.51
CA SER A 73 -11.52 26.56 -35.01
C SER A 73 -12.17 27.39 -33.88
N SER A 74 -12.58 26.72 -32.79
CA SER A 74 -13.24 27.33 -31.63
C SER A 74 -12.25 28.10 -30.76
N ILE A 75 -11.07 27.54 -30.50
CA ILE A 75 -9.97 28.23 -29.79
C ILE A 75 -9.51 29.47 -30.58
N ARG A 76 -9.42 29.38 -31.92
CA ARG A 76 -9.11 30.55 -32.76
C ARG A 76 -10.16 31.64 -32.62
N ARG A 77 -11.44 31.28 -32.59
CA ARG A 77 -12.53 32.24 -32.35
C ARG A 77 -12.40 32.89 -30.98
N ILE A 78 -12.26 32.12 -29.91
CA ILE A 78 -12.10 32.65 -28.54
C ILE A 78 -10.90 33.60 -28.44
N ARG A 79 -9.75 33.24 -29.02
CA ARG A 79 -8.54 34.07 -29.01
C ARG A 79 -8.66 35.35 -29.86
N GLN A 80 -9.50 35.36 -30.90
CA GLN A 80 -9.81 36.57 -31.66
C GLN A 80 -10.69 37.54 -30.87
N TYR A 81 -11.45 37.05 -29.88
CA TYR A 81 -12.29 37.87 -29.01
C TYR A 81 -11.61 38.30 -27.70
N LEU A 82 -10.47 37.70 -27.33
CA LEU A 82 -9.66 38.18 -26.21
C LEU A 82 -8.81 39.39 -26.66
N PRO A 83 -9.09 40.61 -26.16
CA PRO A 83 -8.31 41.78 -26.52
C PRO A 83 -6.87 41.64 -26.03
N ARG A 84 -5.91 41.66 -26.96
CA ARG A 84 -4.46 41.61 -26.68
C ARG A 84 -3.96 42.72 -25.74
N ASN A 85 -4.77 43.78 -25.56
CA ASN A 85 -4.46 44.93 -24.72
C ASN A 85 -5.54 45.12 -23.64
N ALA A 86 -5.98 44.05 -22.96
CA ALA A 86 -6.95 44.15 -21.86
C ALA A 86 -6.47 45.09 -20.73
N HIS A 87 -5.16 45.32 -20.58
CA HIS A 87 -4.61 46.27 -19.62
C HIS A 87 -4.84 47.76 -19.97
N GLN A 88 -5.26 48.10 -21.20
CA GLN A 88 -5.58 49.49 -21.58
C GLN A 88 -7.09 49.81 -21.58
N ALA A 89 -7.95 48.82 -21.27
CA ALA A 89 -9.41 48.97 -21.35
C ALA A 89 -10.09 49.44 -20.05
N CYS A 90 -9.35 49.91 -19.04
CA CYS A 90 -9.91 50.53 -17.82
C CYS A 90 -10.32 52.00 -18.02
N ARG A 91 -11.02 52.30 -19.13
CA ARG A 91 -11.80 53.54 -19.26
C ARG A 91 -13.20 53.21 -19.80
N PRO A 92 -14.26 53.35 -18.99
CA PRO A 92 -15.62 52.91 -19.35
C PRO A 92 -16.20 53.60 -20.60
N ARG A 93 -15.64 54.74 -21.02
CA ARG A 93 -16.04 55.44 -22.25
C ARG A 93 -15.40 54.89 -23.54
N ALA A 94 -14.28 54.16 -23.45
CA ALA A 94 -13.61 53.61 -24.63
C ALA A 94 -14.27 52.32 -25.14
N ILE A 95 -14.89 51.55 -24.24
CA ILE A 95 -15.52 50.26 -24.56
C ILE A 95 -16.75 50.48 -25.45
N THR A 96 -17.59 51.46 -25.14
CA THR A 96 -18.79 51.76 -25.95
C THR A 96 -18.43 52.29 -27.33
N ALA A 97 -17.36 53.09 -27.45
CA ALA A 97 -16.86 53.58 -28.74
C ALA A 97 -16.25 52.46 -29.58
N ALA A 98 -15.47 51.55 -28.98
CA ALA A 98 -14.89 50.40 -29.67
C ALA A 98 -15.96 49.41 -30.16
N ILE A 99 -17.00 49.14 -29.36
CA ILE A 99 -18.12 48.28 -29.76
C ILE A 99 -18.89 48.91 -30.93
N ARG A 100 -19.11 50.24 -30.91
CA ARG A 100 -19.82 50.93 -31.99
C ARG A 100 -18.99 50.99 -33.29
N ALA A 101 -17.67 51.17 -33.18
CA ALA A 101 -16.75 51.13 -34.31
C ALA A 101 -16.65 49.74 -34.96
N ALA A 102 -16.55 48.68 -34.15
CA ALA A 102 -16.52 47.30 -34.64
C ALA A 102 -17.83 46.93 -35.38
N ARG A 103 -18.98 47.35 -34.84
CA ARG A 103 -20.29 47.09 -35.45
C ARG A 103 -20.48 47.81 -36.80
N ASN A 104 -19.91 49.02 -36.93
CA ASN A 104 -19.93 49.78 -38.19
C ASN A 104 -18.94 49.24 -39.24
N GLN A 105 -17.80 48.68 -38.82
CA GLN A 105 -16.87 48.00 -39.73
C GLN A 105 -17.48 46.72 -40.33
N GLN A 106 -18.32 46.01 -39.55
CA GLN A 106 -18.94 44.76 -39.97
C GLN A 106 -20.08 44.97 -40.98
N ARG A 107 -20.68 46.16 -41.04
CA ARG A 107 -21.72 46.51 -42.03
C ARG A 107 -21.19 47.02 -43.38
N ARG A 108 -19.91 47.38 -43.49
CA ARG A 108 -19.33 48.04 -44.68
C ARG A 108 -18.56 47.13 -45.65
N ARG A 109 -18.62 45.80 -45.52
CA ARG A 109 -17.97 44.90 -46.49
C ARG A 109 -18.97 43.97 -47.19
N PRO A 110 -19.65 44.44 -48.24
CA PRO A 110 -20.21 43.56 -49.25
C PRO A 110 -19.08 43.05 -50.15
N GLY A 111 -18.85 41.73 -50.13
CA GLY A 111 -18.24 41.01 -51.24
C GLY A 111 -16.74 41.20 -51.50
N VAL A 112 -15.87 40.75 -50.58
CA VAL A 112 -14.70 39.90 -50.91
C VAL A 112 -14.35 39.20 -49.59
N SER A 113 -14.89 38.02 -49.37
CA SER A 113 -14.41 37.11 -48.33
C SER A 113 -13.05 36.59 -48.77
N ALA A 114 -12.02 37.42 -48.68
CA ALA A 114 -10.65 36.93 -48.69
C ALA A 114 -10.55 35.99 -47.50
N ALA A 115 -10.68 34.69 -47.77
CA ALA A 115 -10.56 33.64 -46.79
C ALA A 115 -9.31 33.98 -45.97
N PRO A 116 -9.41 34.12 -44.64
CA PRO A 116 -8.27 34.52 -43.83
C PRO A 116 -7.14 33.57 -44.19
N ARG A 117 -6.06 34.11 -44.78
CA ARG A 117 -4.86 33.33 -45.11
C ARG A 117 -4.55 32.57 -43.84
N VAL A 118 -4.77 31.25 -43.89
CA VAL A 118 -4.39 30.34 -42.83
C VAL A 118 -2.87 30.42 -42.87
N THR A 119 -2.33 31.38 -42.13
CA THR A 119 -0.91 31.40 -41.83
C THR A 119 -0.68 30.06 -41.17
N ASN A 120 0.03 29.20 -41.88
CA ASN A 120 0.34 27.83 -41.50
C ASN A 120 1.27 27.93 -40.29
N ARG A 121 0.69 28.29 -39.14
CA ARG A 121 1.42 28.47 -37.89
C ARG A 121 1.83 27.08 -37.48
N ASN A 122 3.14 26.90 -37.50
CA ASN A 122 3.80 25.67 -37.16
C ASN A 122 3.22 25.15 -35.82
N PRO A 123 2.68 23.93 -35.75
CA PRO A 123 2.00 23.39 -34.56
C PRO A 123 2.87 23.43 -33.29
N TRP A 124 4.18 23.54 -33.45
CA TRP A 124 5.17 23.79 -32.42
C TRP A 124 4.99 25.10 -31.61
N HIS A 125 4.09 26.00 -32.02
CA HIS A 125 3.78 27.21 -31.27
C HIS A 125 2.69 27.03 -30.21
N TYR A 126 2.09 25.83 -30.09
CA TYR A 126 1.07 25.58 -29.08
C TYR A 126 1.75 25.21 -27.74
N PRO A 127 1.60 26.04 -26.69
CA PRO A 127 2.23 25.79 -25.39
C PRO A 127 1.85 24.45 -24.77
N ILE A 128 0.66 23.93 -25.11
CA ILE A 128 0.16 22.67 -24.57
C ILE A 128 0.92 21.45 -25.10
N VAL A 129 1.39 21.49 -26.35
CA VAL A 129 2.20 20.42 -26.95
C VAL A 129 3.57 20.35 -26.26
N LEU A 130 4.13 21.51 -25.91
CA LEU A 130 5.39 21.58 -25.17
C LEU A 130 5.20 21.16 -23.71
N LEU A 131 4.06 21.51 -23.11
CA LEU A 131 3.70 21.10 -21.75
C LEU A 131 3.57 19.58 -21.64
N SER A 132 2.89 18.93 -22.60
CA SER A 132 2.78 17.46 -22.64
C SER A 132 4.14 16.78 -22.75
N GLN A 133 5.00 17.30 -23.63
CA GLN A 133 6.33 16.72 -23.86
C GLN A 133 7.24 16.91 -22.64
N ALA A 134 7.15 18.07 -21.98
CA ALA A 134 7.81 18.31 -20.71
C ALA A 134 7.33 17.34 -19.60
N ALA A 135 6.03 17.05 -19.55
CA ALA A 135 5.46 16.10 -18.61
C ALA A 135 5.93 14.65 -18.85
N ALA A 136 6.32 14.28 -20.07
CA ALA A 136 6.84 12.95 -20.35
C ALA A 136 8.31 12.76 -19.91
N LEU A 137 9.08 13.83 -19.66
CA LEU A 137 10.50 13.72 -19.27
C LEU A 137 10.75 12.91 -18.00
N PRO A 138 10.12 13.20 -16.83
CA PRO A 138 10.39 12.44 -15.62
C PRO A 138 9.95 10.97 -15.78
N MET A 139 8.83 10.75 -16.47
CA MET A 139 8.25 9.43 -16.67
C MET A 139 9.13 8.50 -17.51
N LEU A 140 9.96 9.04 -18.40
CA LEU A 140 10.96 8.24 -19.14
C LEU A 140 12.30 8.18 -18.42
N PHE A 141 12.72 9.27 -17.77
CA PHE A 141 13.99 9.31 -17.04
C PHE A 141 14.05 8.30 -15.89
N ILE A 142 12.96 8.15 -15.16
CA ILE A 142 12.89 7.28 -13.97
C ILE A 142 13.10 5.80 -14.32
N PRO A 143 12.37 5.19 -15.27
CA PRO A 143 12.64 3.82 -15.70
C PRO A 143 14.08 3.63 -16.18
N ILE A 144 14.61 4.57 -16.98
CA ILE A 144 16.01 4.54 -17.43
C ILE A 144 16.96 4.52 -16.23
N TRP A 145 16.71 5.39 -15.23
CA TRP A 145 17.52 5.46 -14.02
C TRP A 145 17.46 4.15 -13.22
N ILE A 146 16.27 3.58 -13.03
CA ILE A 146 16.05 2.33 -12.30
C ILE A 146 16.77 1.17 -13.02
N ASP A 147 16.57 1.01 -14.33
CA ASP A 147 17.17 -0.08 -15.11
C ASP A 147 18.70 0.01 -15.13
N LEU A 148 19.28 1.23 -15.18
CA LEU A 148 20.72 1.43 -15.11
C LEU A 148 21.34 1.06 -13.75
N HIS A 149 20.55 1.10 -12.67
CA HIS A 149 20.98 0.71 -11.32
C HIS A 149 20.48 -0.68 -10.91
N SER A 150 19.68 -1.32 -11.76
CA SER A 150 19.18 -2.67 -11.55
C SER A 150 20.28 -3.70 -11.83
N PRO A 151 20.40 -4.76 -11.02
CA PRO A 151 21.33 -5.87 -11.29
C PRO A 151 20.97 -6.64 -12.57
N THR A 152 19.70 -6.58 -13.00
CA THR A 152 19.23 -7.16 -14.26
C THR A 152 18.86 -6.03 -15.21
N LEU A 153 19.69 -5.85 -16.24
CA LEU A 153 19.56 -4.75 -17.18
C LEU A 153 18.78 -5.22 -18.42
N ASP A 154 17.50 -4.84 -18.51
CA ASP A 154 16.65 -5.15 -19.67
C ASP A 154 16.90 -4.15 -20.80
N MET A 155 17.73 -4.55 -21.76
CA MET A 155 18.18 -3.69 -22.85
C MET A 155 17.05 -3.31 -23.82
N GLU A 156 16.00 -4.13 -23.96
CA GLU A 156 14.93 -3.88 -24.95
C GLU A 156 14.08 -2.67 -24.54
N TRP A 157 13.65 -2.62 -23.29
CA TRP A 157 12.87 -1.49 -22.76
C TRP A 157 13.73 -0.25 -22.52
N LEU A 158 14.95 -0.44 -22.04
CA LEU A 158 15.89 0.66 -21.79
C LEU A 158 16.21 1.43 -23.08
N THR A 159 16.48 0.73 -24.19
CA THR A 159 16.80 1.38 -25.47
C THR A 159 15.61 2.18 -26.01
N LEU A 160 14.38 1.65 -25.91
CA LEU A 160 13.17 2.35 -26.31
C LEU A 160 12.92 3.59 -25.45
N ALA A 161 12.98 3.45 -24.13
CA ALA A 161 12.77 4.56 -23.19
C ALA A 161 13.82 5.66 -23.38
N PHE A 162 15.09 5.28 -23.53
CA PHE A 162 16.19 6.21 -23.78
C PHE A 162 16.05 6.94 -25.11
N ALA A 163 15.68 6.24 -26.19
CA ALA A 163 15.45 6.87 -27.49
C ALA A 163 14.33 7.92 -27.42
N LEU A 164 13.20 7.58 -26.77
CA LEU A 164 12.11 8.53 -26.55
C LEU A 164 12.54 9.73 -25.70
N PHE A 165 13.30 9.50 -24.62
CA PHE A 165 13.81 10.57 -23.77
C PHE A 165 14.69 11.55 -24.55
N VAL A 166 15.64 11.04 -25.34
CA VAL A 166 16.51 11.88 -26.18
C VAL A 166 15.68 12.66 -27.20
N CYS A 167 14.68 12.05 -27.84
CA CYS A 167 13.78 12.74 -28.76
C CYS A 167 13.07 13.93 -28.10
N ILE A 168 12.52 13.75 -26.89
CA ILE A 168 11.84 14.83 -26.15
C ILE A 168 12.81 15.95 -25.81
N VAL A 169 13.99 15.61 -25.28
CA VAL A 169 15.00 16.61 -24.91
C VAL A 169 15.39 17.45 -26.12
N VAL A 170 15.67 16.81 -27.26
CA VAL A 170 16.01 17.50 -28.51
C VAL A 170 14.86 18.40 -28.97
N MET A 171 13.61 17.96 -28.86
CA MET A 171 12.44 18.76 -29.20
C MET A 171 12.29 19.99 -28.28
N LEU A 172 12.44 19.83 -26.97
CA LEU A 172 12.32 20.92 -26.00
C LEU A 172 13.46 21.93 -26.13
N VAL A 173 14.71 21.46 -26.31
CA VAL A 173 15.86 22.33 -26.57
C VAL A 173 15.66 23.12 -27.85
N SER A 174 15.19 22.47 -28.93
CA SER A 174 14.87 23.16 -30.17
C SER A 174 13.81 24.24 -29.95
N ALA A 175 12.70 23.91 -29.26
CA ALA A 175 11.64 24.87 -28.97
C ALA A 175 12.14 26.07 -28.14
N ALA A 176 13.01 25.82 -27.15
CA ALA A 176 13.61 26.85 -26.30
C ALA A 176 14.53 27.78 -27.11
N VAL A 177 15.42 27.23 -27.95
CA VAL A 177 16.34 28.00 -28.81
C VAL A 177 15.58 28.90 -29.78
N TYR A 178 14.45 28.44 -30.32
CA TYR A 178 13.62 29.26 -31.21
C TYR A 178 12.69 30.25 -30.48
N GLY A 179 12.83 30.41 -29.16
CA GLY A 179 12.08 31.40 -28.36
C GLY A 179 10.58 31.13 -28.29
N HIS A 180 10.16 29.89 -28.52
CA HIS A 180 8.75 29.51 -28.57
C HIS A 180 8.17 29.15 -27.20
N VAL A 181 9.00 29.20 -26.15
CA VAL A 181 8.64 28.66 -24.83
C VAL A 181 8.91 29.66 -23.73
N ASN A 182 7.88 29.92 -22.94
CA ASN A 182 8.07 30.54 -21.63
C ASN A 182 8.47 29.42 -20.66
N PHE A 183 9.68 29.50 -20.13
CA PHE A 183 10.28 28.51 -19.23
C PHE A 183 9.35 28.08 -18.08
N GLY A 184 8.50 28.99 -17.58
CA GLY A 184 7.53 28.69 -16.53
C GLY A 184 6.52 27.60 -16.89
N TRP A 185 6.11 27.51 -18.16
CA TRP A 185 5.19 26.44 -18.60
C TRP A 185 5.91 25.09 -18.70
N VAL A 186 7.15 25.06 -19.15
CA VAL A 186 7.94 23.81 -19.17
C VAL A 186 8.17 23.32 -17.75
N ALA A 187 8.58 24.20 -16.84
CA ALA A 187 8.76 23.88 -15.43
C ALA A 187 7.46 23.35 -14.78
N LEU A 188 6.31 23.95 -15.09
CA LEU A 188 5.03 23.46 -14.57
C LEU A 188 4.68 22.08 -15.13
N GLY A 189 4.94 21.85 -16.43
CA GLY A 189 4.72 20.56 -17.09
C GLY A 189 5.59 19.45 -16.52
N THR A 190 6.86 19.72 -16.23
CA THR A 190 7.77 18.73 -15.62
C THR A 190 7.44 18.44 -14.15
N LEU A 191 6.92 19.41 -13.39
CA LEU A 191 6.60 19.23 -11.96
C LEU A 191 5.41 18.30 -11.71
N LEU A 192 4.39 18.29 -12.58
CA LEU A 192 3.18 17.47 -12.40
C LEU A 192 3.46 15.95 -12.34
N PRO A 193 4.22 15.37 -13.30
CA PRO A 193 4.64 13.97 -13.22
C PRO A 193 5.58 13.69 -12.05
N LEU A 194 6.42 14.65 -11.66
CA LEU A 194 7.28 14.49 -10.48
C LEU A 194 6.47 14.35 -9.19
N LEU A 195 5.35 15.07 -9.07
CA LEU A 195 4.41 14.89 -7.94
C LEU A 195 3.77 13.50 -7.96
N GLY A 196 3.32 13.04 -9.14
CA GLY A 196 2.77 11.69 -9.30
C GLY A 196 3.81 10.61 -9.00
N PHE A 197 5.05 10.80 -9.42
CA PHE A 197 6.16 9.93 -9.08
C PHE A 197 6.51 9.97 -7.60
N ALA A 198 6.57 11.14 -6.98
CA ALA A 198 6.81 11.27 -5.54
C ALA A 198 5.75 10.51 -4.74
N GLN A 199 4.47 10.62 -5.14
CA GLN A 199 3.41 9.81 -4.56
C GLN A 199 3.59 8.33 -4.83
N TRP A 200 3.84 7.92 -6.08
CA TRP A 200 4.03 6.52 -6.42
C TRP A 200 5.21 5.91 -5.65
N SER A 201 6.35 6.60 -5.60
CA SER A 201 7.54 6.22 -4.85
C SER A 201 7.25 6.18 -3.35
N TYR A 202 6.49 7.15 -2.84
CA TYR A 202 6.04 7.13 -1.45
C TYR A 202 5.18 5.89 -1.18
N MET A 203 4.20 5.59 -2.01
CA MET A 203 3.27 4.48 -1.80
C MET A 203 3.88 3.10 -2.07
N THR A 204 4.87 3.00 -2.95
CA THR A 204 5.45 1.73 -3.40
C THR A 204 6.71 1.35 -2.62
N PHE A 205 7.52 2.32 -2.24
CA PHE A 205 8.80 2.05 -1.56
C PHE A 205 8.83 2.62 -0.16
N TYR A 206 8.41 3.86 0.05
CA TYR A 206 8.53 4.48 1.36
C TYR A 206 7.51 3.89 2.35
N LYS A 207 6.22 4.00 2.07
CA LYS A 207 5.13 3.58 2.94
C LYS A 207 5.23 2.10 3.29
N PRO A 208 5.45 1.14 2.36
CA PRO A 208 5.54 -0.27 2.73
C PRO A 208 6.74 -0.57 3.65
N VAL A 209 7.84 0.17 3.47
CA VAL A 209 9.05 0.03 4.28
C VAL A 209 8.99 0.90 5.55
N HIS A 210 7.92 1.65 5.82
CA HIS A 210 7.77 2.50 7.02
C HIS A 210 6.44 2.29 7.74
N GLU A 211 5.57 1.42 7.23
CA GLU A 211 4.29 1.08 7.84
C GLU A 211 4.42 -0.22 8.63
N ARG A 212 3.82 -0.25 9.81
CA ARG A 212 3.74 -1.47 10.63
C ARG A 212 2.82 -2.50 9.96
N PRO A 213 3.01 -3.80 10.24
CA PRO A 213 2.05 -4.80 9.80
C PRO A 213 0.66 -4.45 10.35
N ARG A 214 -0.37 -4.63 9.52
CA ARG A 214 -1.78 -4.37 9.86
C ARG A 214 -2.66 -5.53 9.41
N VAL A 215 -2.54 -6.65 10.10
CA VAL A 215 -3.34 -7.85 9.93
C VAL A 215 -4.48 -7.83 10.96
N ASP A 216 -5.70 -7.79 10.46
CA ASP A 216 -6.89 -8.02 11.28
C ASP A 216 -7.14 -9.53 11.41
N ILE A 217 -7.53 -9.96 12.61
CA ILE A 217 -7.94 -11.33 12.88
C ILE A 217 -9.41 -11.35 13.28
N SER A 218 -10.18 -12.21 12.64
CA SER A 218 -11.54 -12.53 13.04
C SER A 218 -11.66 -14.03 13.26
N THR A 219 -12.11 -14.42 14.44
CA THR A 219 -12.46 -15.80 14.78
C THR A 219 -13.97 -15.99 14.76
N LYS A 220 -14.43 -17.20 14.45
CA LYS A 220 -15.83 -17.59 14.51
C LYS A 220 -15.94 -19.06 14.92
N LEU A 221 -16.90 -19.37 15.78
CA LEU A 221 -17.28 -20.73 16.13
C LEU A 221 -18.72 -20.99 15.67
N GLU A 222 -18.94 -22.11 14.99
CA GLU A 222 -20.26 -22.50 14.48
C GLU A 222 -20.60 -23.93 14.91
N LYS A 223 -21.77 -24.11 15.51
CA LYS A 223 -22.31 -25.44 15.82
C LYS A 223 -22.76 -26.12 14.52
N ILE A 224 -22.17 -27.26 14.18
CA ILE A 224 -22.53 -28.03 12.97
C ILE A 224 -23.69 -28.96 13.30
N ASN A 225 -23.49 -29.85 14.27
CA ASN A 225 -24.51 -30.77 14.76
C ASN A 225 -24.22 -31.16 16.21
N SER A 226 -25.23 -31.71 16.89
CA SER A 226 -25.08 -32.30 18.22
C SER A 226 -25.68 -33.70 18.19
N SER A 227 -24.92 -34.68 18.68
CA SER A 227 -25.32 -36.09 18.69
C SER A 227 -24.67 -36.81 19.87
N ARG A 228 -25.48 -37.56 20.63
CA ARG A 228 -25.02 -38.46 21.71
C ARG A 228 -24.09 -37.78 22.74
N GLY A 229 -24.39 -36.53 23.11
CA GLY A 229 -23.61 -35.78 24.10
C GLY A 229 -22.24 -35.29 23.58
N THR A 230 -22.10 -35.20 22.25
CA THR A 230 -20.97 -34.55 21.60
C THR A 230 -21.50 -33.54 20.60
N THR A 231 -21.04 -32.30 20.71
CA THR A 231 -21.34 -31.23 19.78
C THR A 231 -20.15 -31.04 18.84
N ARG A 232 -20.40 -31.21 17.54
CA ARG A 232 -19.40 -30.92 16.50
C ARG A 232 -19.42 -29.43 16.20
N VAL A 233 -18.25 -28.82 16.30
CA VAL A 233 -18.07 -27.38 16.15
C VAL A 233 -17.08 -27.12 15.02
N ARG A 234 -17.38 -26.10 14.21
CA ARG A 234 -16.47 -25.55 13.22
C ARG A 234 -15.81 -24.31 13.78
N GLY A 235 -14.48 -24.30 13.82
CA GLY A 235 -13.70 -23.09 13.99
C GLY A 235 -13.37 -22.48 12.65
N VAL A 236 -13.51 -21.16 12.53
CA VAL A 236 -13.07 -20.38 11.37
C VAL A 236 -12.21 -19.24 11.87
N VAL A 237 -11.02 -19.10 11.29
CA VAL A 237 -10.12 -17.98 11.54
C VAL A 237 -9.86 -17.29 10.22
N THR A 238 -10.11 -15.98 10.18
CA THR A 238 -9.89 -15.13 9.02
C THR A 238 -8.82 -14.12 9.35
N LEU A 239 -7.78 -14.12 8.53
CA LEU A 239 -6.67 -13.17 8.57
C LEU A 239 -6.82 -12.22 7.38
N LYS A 240 -6.72 -10.92 7.63
CA LYS A 240 -6.80 -9.92 6.56
C LYS A 240 -5.72 -8.87 6.72
N ASN A 241 -4.83 -8.77 5.74
CA ASN A 241 -3.83 -7.71 5.73
C ASN A 241 -4.46 -6.43 5.16
N ASN A 242 -4.72 -5.45 6.02
CA ASN A 242 -5.17 -4.10 5.65
C ASN A 242 -4.02 -3.09 5.54
N GLY A 243 -2.77 -3.51 5.71
CA GLY A 243 -1.58 -2.67 5.53
C GLY A 243 -1.21 -2.48 4.06
N ALA A 244 -0.33 -1.51 3.78
CA ALA A 244 0.23 -1.31 2.44
C ALA A 244 1.45 -2.19 2.15
N ALA A 245 2.00 -2.84 3.18
CA ALA A 245 3.11 -3.78 3.08
C ALA A 245 2.62 -5.23 3.20
N PRO A 246 3.30 -6.20 2.56
CA PRO A 246 3.11 -7.60 2.92
C PRO A 246 3.40 -7.80 4.42
N ALA A 247 2.77 -8.80 5.03
CA ALA A 247 3.00 -9.15 6.43
C ALA A 247 3.41 -10.62 6.50
N GLU A 248 4.57 -10.89 7.09
CA GLU A 248 5.11 -12.24 7.23
C GLU A 248 4.92 -12.77 8.64
N SER A 249 4.52 -14.04 8.73
CA SER A 249 4.26 -14.71 9.99
C SER A 249 5.58 -15.01 10.72
N LEU A 250 5.77 -14.42 11.90
CA LEU A 250 6.78 -14.85 12.87
C LEU A 250 6.26 -16.05 13.71
N GLY A 251 4.93 -16.18 13.77
CA GLY A 251 4.22 -17.28 14.37
C GLY A 251 2.72 -16.98 14.36
N ALA A 252 1.92 -17.94 13.91
CA ALA A 252 0.48 -17.78 13.82
C ALA A 252 -0.17 -19.10 14.21
N ILE A 253 -0.88 -19.10 15.34
CA ILE A 253 -1.47 -20.32 15.90
C ILE A 253 -2.91 -20.08 16.32
N TYR A 254 -3.68 -21.15 16.39
CA TYR A 254 -4.95 -21.13 17.09
C TYR A 254 -4.98 -22.16 18.22
N VAL A 255 -5.73 -21.85 19.26
CA VAL A 255 -5.98 -22.71 20.41
C VAL A 255 -7.48 -22.80 20.62
N VAL A 256 -7.99 -24.01 20.74
CA VAL A 256 -9.37 -24.29 21.17
C VAL A 256 -9.34 -24.88 22.56
N SER A 257 -10.00 -24.24 23.52
CA SER A 257 -10.12 -24.73 24.89
C SER A 257 -11.58 -24.99 25.30
N GLY A 258 -11.81 -26.07 26.03
CA GLY A 258 -13.09 -26.41 26.63
C GLY A 258 -13.15 -26.05 28.12
N HIS A 259 -14.22 -25.37 28.53
CA HIS A 259 -14.42 -24.89 29.90
C HIS A 259 -15.65 -25.52 30.55
N ARG A 260 -15.52 -25.81 31.84
CA ARG A 260 -16.62 -26.29 32.67
C ARG A 260 -17.11 -25.12 33.52
N ALA A 261 -18.11 -24.40 33.01
CA ALA A 261 -18.81 -23.36 33.77
C ALA A 261 -20.10 -23.95 34.37
N GLU A 262 -20.55 -23.43 35.51
CA GLU A 262 -21.97 -23.58 35.90
C GLU A 262 -22.84 -22.96 34.81
N SER A 263 -24.04 -23.51 34.60
CA SER A 263 -24.93 -23.13 33.49
C SER A 263 -24.97 -21.61 33.31
N ALA A 264 -24.55 -21.13 32.13
CA ALA A 264 -24.62 -19.72 31.75
C ALA A 264 -26.02 -19.31 31.27
N GLU A 265 -27.03 -20.13 31.55
CA GLU A 265 -28.42 -19.89 31.19
C GLU A 265 -28.93 -18.64 31.90
N GLY A 266 -29.41 -17.66 31.10
CA GLY A 266 -29.79 -16.34 31.60
C GLY A 266 -28.64 -15.35 31.81
N MET A 267 -27.37 -15.74 31.65
CA MET A 267 -26.22 -14.82 31.76
C MET A 267 -26.00 -14.02 30.48
N THR A 268 -25.65 -12.73 30.63
CA THR A 268 -25.20 -11.91 29.50
C THR A 268 -23.88 -12.44 28.92
N ALA A 269 -23.55 -12.05 27.67
CA ALA A 269 -22.30 -12.47 27.04
C ALA A 269 -21.06 -11.99 27.83
N GLN A 270 -21.15 -10.80 28.44
CA GLN A 270 -20.07 -10.22 29.21
C GLN A 270 -19.86 -10.96 30.55
N ASP A 271 -20.94 -11.31 31.25
CA ASP A 271 -20.87 -12.07 32.50
C ASP A 271 -20.38 -13.51 32.27
N ALA A 272 -20.75 -14.11 31.13
CA ALA A 272 -20.26 -15.43 30.76
C ALA A 272 -18.75 -15.40 30.48
N SER A 273 -18.23 -14.39 29.77
CA SER A 273 -16.79 -14.22 29.57
C SER A 273 -16.04 -14.05 30.89
N ALA A 274 -16.56 -13.22 31.81
CA ALA A 274 -15.97 -13.04 33.13
C ALA A 274 -16.01 -14.34 33.97
N THR A 275 -17.11 -15.09 33.89
CA THR A 275 -17.24 -16.40 34.54
C THR A 275 -16.27 -17.42 33.93
N LEU A 276 -16.04 -17.37 32.61
CA LEU A 276 -15.07 -18.20 31.91
C LEU A 276 -13.64 -17.96 32.36
N ASP A 277 -13.26 -16.69 32.50
CA ASP A 277 -11.92 -16.30 32.98
C ASP A 277 -11.68 -16.75 34.43
N LEU A 278 -12.76 -16.91 35.21
CA LEU A 278 -12.74 -17.44 36.58
C LEU A 278 -12.97 -18.97 36.65
N SER A 279 -13.49 -19.59 35.57
CA SER A 279 -13.88 -21.00 35.55
C SER A 279 -12.66 -21.91 35.44
N GLU A 280 -12.65 -22.99 36.22
CA GLU A 280 -11.57 -23.97 36.13
C GLU A 280 -11.63 -24.68 34.75
N PRO A 281 -10.52 -24.68 33.97
CA PRO A 281 -10.46 -25.45 32.75
C PRO A 281 -10.73 -26.93 33.03
N ASN A 282 -11.54 -27.59 32.20
CA ASN A 282 -11.97 -28.96 32.45
C ASN A 282 -10.73 -29.87 32.58
N ARG A 283 -10.59 -30.59 33.70
CA ARG A 283 -9.36 -31.34 34.04
C ARG A 283 -9.28 -32.75 33.44
N ARG A 284 -10.13 -33.13 32.48
CA ARG A 284 -10.15 -34.50 31.93
C ARG A 284 -10.49 -34.55 30.44
N HIS A 285 -9.48 -34.50 29.56
CA HIS A 285 -9.34 -35.41 28.40
C HIS A 285 -7.99 -35.31 27.67
N PHE A 286 -7.49 -36.48 27.22
CA PHE A 286 -6.48 -36.79 26.19
C PHE A 286 -5.26 -35.87 26.00
N GLY A 287 -4.12 -36.28 26.59
CA GLY A 287 -2.83 -35.60 26.42
C GLY A 287 -2.52 -34.66 27.58
N LYS A 288 -1.28 -34.21 27.70
CA LYS A 288 -0.76 -33.50 28.90
C LYS A 288 -1.51 -32.21 29.30
N PHE A 289 -2.46 -31.70 28.50
CA PHE A 289 -3.20 -30.43 28.71
C PHE A 289 -4.69 -30.68 28.83
N ALA A 290 -5.23 -30.45 30.03
CA ALA A 290 -6.51 -31.02 30.40
C ALA A 290 -7.74 -30.40 29.68
N SER A 291 -7.62 -29.15 29.22
CA SER A 291 -8.69 -28.37 28.55
C SER A 291 -8.48 -28.13 27.06
N LEU A 292 -7.37 -28.59 26.47
CA LEU A 292 -7.03 -28.32 25.07
C LEU A 292 -7.82 -29.27 24.15
N LEU A 293 -8.67 -28.70 23.29
CA LEU A 293 -9.47 -29.44 22.31
C LEU A 293 -8.77 -29.58 20.96
N SER A 294 -8.13 -28.51 20.51
CA SER A 294 -7.41 -28.46 19.23
C SER A 294 -6.38 -27.34 19.26
N PHE A 295 -5.27 -27.54 18.56
CA PHE A 295 -4.22 -26.56 18.35
C PHE A 295 -3.54 -26.89 17.03
N ASP A 296 -3.29 -25.87 16.20
CA ASP A 296 -2.51 -26.00 14.98
C ASP A 296 -2.01 -24.61 14.54
N ASP A 297 -1.11 -24.62 13.56
CA ASP A 297 -0.59 -23.41 12.93
C ASP A 297 -1.64 -22.84 11.96
N LEU A 298 -1.84 -21.52 12.00
CA LEU A 298 -2.68 -20.78 11.05
C LEU A 298 -1.92 -20.42 9.78
N LEU A 299 -0.64 -20.09 9.93
CA LEU A 299 0.31 -19.78 8.87
C LEU A 299 1.67 -20.32 9.28
N ALA A 300 2.38 -20.91 8.33
CA ALA A 300 3.76 -21.32 8.59
C ALA A 300 4.64 -20.08 8.84
N THR A 301 5.70 -20.23 9.61
CA THR A 301 6.68 -19.15 9.77
C THR A 301 7.32 -18.79 8.44
N GLY A 302 7.45 -17.48 8.17
CA GLY A 302 7.91 -16.94 6.89
C GLY A 302 6.83 -16.88 5.82
N GLU A 303 5.64 -17.44 6.05
CA GLU A 303 4.52 -17.31 5.12
C GLU A 303 4.00 -15.86 5.13
N SER A 304 3.79 -15.30 3.94
CA SER A 304 3.39 -13.90 3.76
C SER A 304 1.91 -13.75 3.42
N LEU A 305 1.31 -12.67 3.91
CA LEU A 305 0.00 -12.15 3.50
C LEU A 305 0.22 -10.87 2.69
N ALA A 306 -0.12 -10.89 1.40
CA ALA A 306 0.01 -9.73 0.55
C ALA A 306 -0.93 -8.57 0.99
N PRO A 307 -0.63 -7.31 0.66
CA PRO A 307 -1.52 -6.18 0.92
C PRO A 307 -2.93 -6.43 0.37
N GLY A 308 -3.95 -6.31 1.22
CA GLY A 308 -5.35 -6.55 0.86
C GLY A 308 -5.75 -8.04 0.81
N GLU A 309 -4.82 -8.97 0.98
CA GLU A 309 -5.10 -10.40 0.99
C GLU A 309 -5.95 -10.78 2.20
N THR A 310 -6.89 -11.69 1.97
CA THR A 310 -7.70 -12.32 3.02
C THR A 310 -7.54 -13.82 2.94
N ARG A 311 -7.09 -14.43 4.04
CA ARG A 311 -6.91 -15.87 4.16
C ARG A 311 -7.83 -16.42 5.24
N THR A 312 -8.53 -17.50 4.93
CA THR A 312 -9.51 -18.11 5.84
C THR A 312 -9.15 -19.57 6.05
N SER A 313 -8.89 -19.93 7.30
CA SER A 313 -8.65 -21.30 7.74
C SER A 313 -9.88 -21.80 8.49
N SER A 314 -10.36 -23.00 8.15
CA SER A 314 -11.48 -23.62 8.86
C SER A 314 -11.15 -25.04 9.26
N PHE A 315 -11.48 -25.41 10.50
CA PHE A 315 -11.24 -26.74 11.05
C PHE A 315 -12.47 -27.18 11.85
N VAL A 316 -12.56 -28.48 12.10
CA VAL A 316 -13.68 -29.10 12.80
C VAL A 316 -13.15 -29.89 13.98
N PHE A 317 -13.77 -29.74 15.13
CA PHE A 317 -13.46 -30.49 16.33
C PHE A 317 -14.76 -30.93 17.02
N ASP A 318 -14.67 -32.02 17.78
CA ASP A 318 -15.79 -32.58 18.52
C ASP A 318 -15.63 -32.21 20.01
N ALA A 319 -16.60 -31.51 20.58
CA ALA A 319 -16.61 -31.11 21.99
C ALA A 319 -17.61 -31.98 22.78
N ARG A 320 -17.19 -32.52 23.92
CA ARG A 320 -18.04 -33.41 24.74
C ARG A 320 -18.89 -32.60 25.71
N ASP A 321 -20.20 -32.61 25.50
CA ASP A 321 -21.19 -31.82 26.25
C ASP A 321 -21.16 -32.15 27.76
N SER A 322 -20.88 -33.42 28.12
CA SER A 322 -20.86 -33.87 29.53
C SER A 322 -19.71 -33.30 30.37
N GLY A 323 -18.75 -32.62 29.76
CA GLY A 323 -17.60 -32.04 30.47
C GLY A 323 -17.30 -30.58 30.11
N GLN A 324 -17.92 -30.05 29.05
CA GLN A 324 -17.62 -28.72 28.52
C GLN A 324 -18.95 -28.01 28.27
N ALA A 325 -19.19 -26.91 28.96
CA ALA A 325 -20.38 -26.08 28.72
C ALA A 325 -20.07 -25.00 27.67
N ILE A 326 -18.81 -24.57 27.62
CA ILE A 326 -18.37 -23.49 26.74
C ILE A 326 -17.04 -23.86 26.07
N VAL A 327 -16.91 -23.50 24.79
CA VAL A 327 -15.68 -23.61 24.01
C VAL A 327 -15.18 -22.22 23.67
N ARG A 328 -13.89 -21.99 23.85
CA ARG A 328 -13.19 -20.76 23.47
C ARG A 328 -12.19 -21.08 22.35
N LEU A 329 -12.27 -20.32 21.26
CA LEU A 329 -11.28 -20.29 20.18
C LEU A 329 -10.49 -18.99 20.30
N THR A 330 -9.18 -19.13 20.47
CA THR A 330 -8.26 -18.00 20.48
C THR A 330 -7.25 -18.15 19.36
N ALA A 331 -7.15 -17.14 18.50
CA ALA A 331 -6.10 -17.04 17.50
C ALA A 331 -5.05 -16.03 17.97
N TYR A 332 -3.78 -16.42 17.90
CA TYR A 332 -2.64 -15.57 18.20
C TYR A 332 -1.80 -15.40 16.93
N ILE A 333 -1.46 -14.16 16.61
CA ILE A 333 -0.58 -13.86 15.49
C ILE A 333 0.53 -12.93 15.92
N SER A 334 1.74 -13.21 15.45
CA SER A 334 2.88 -12.33 15.47
C SER A 334 3.34 -12.16 14.03
N MET A 335 3.32 -10.91 13.57
CA MET A 335 3.58 -10.55 12.17
C MET A 335 4.66 -9.48 12.11
N SER A 336 5.55 -9.59 11.12
CA SER A 336 6.52 -8.56 10.75
C SER A 336 6.28 -8.09 9.31
N THR A 337 6.76 -6.90 8.96
CA THR A 337 6.86 -6.50 7.56
C THR A 337 8.16 -7.04 6.96
N PRO A 338 8.13 -7.73 5.81
CA PRO A 338 9.32 -8.26 5.17
C PRO A 338 10.32 -7.14 4.89
N THR A 339 11.57 -7.38 5.26
CA THR A 339 12.71 -6.59 4.75
C THR A 339 13.77 -7.48 4.08
N GLY A 340 13.36 -8.69 3.70
CA GLY A 340 14.17 -9.75 3.08
C GLY A 340 13.53 -11.11 3.35
N ASP A 341 14.16 -12.18 2.87
CA ASP A 341 13.69 -13.54 3.16
C ASP A 341 13.77 -13.84 4.67
N LEU A 342 12.74 -14.51 5.18
CA LEU A 342 12.70 -15.04 6.53
C LEU A 342 12.93 -16.55 6.48
N ASP A 343 14.00 -16.99 7.12
CA ASP A 343 14.31 -18.42 7.21
C ASP A 343 13.88 -18.98 8.56
N PRO A 344 13.21 -20.15 8.59
CA PRO A 344 12.91 -20.83 9.83
C PRO A 344 14.21 -21.33 10.47
N GLY A 345 14.57 -20.73 11.60
CA GLY A 345 15.71 -21.12 12.41
C GLY A 345 15.37 -22.25 13.38
N THR A 346 16.40 -22.90 13.93
CA THR A 346 16.22 -23.92 14.96
C THR A 346 16.16 -23.27 16.34
N CYS A 347 15.06 -23.49 17.06
CA CYS A 347 15.01 -23.21 18.50
C CYS A 347 15.78 -24.27 19.28
N ALA A 348 16.46 -23.87 20.36
CA ALA A 348 16.85 -24.83 21.39
C ALA A 348 15.57 -25.47 21.96
N PRO A 349 15.54 -26.80 22.19
CA PRO A 349 14.36 -27.46 22.74
C PRO A 349 13.99 -26.78 24.06
N ALA A 350 12.75 -26.33 24.17
CA ALA A 350 12.26 -25.68 25.38
C ALA A 350 12.51 -26.63 26.58
N PRO A 351 13.09 -26.14 27.68
CA PRO A 351 13.45 -26.98 28.83
C PRO A 351 12.22 -27.66 29.48
N SER A 352 11.01 -27.13 29.23
CA SER A 352 9.74 -27.72 29.60
C SER A 352 9.00 -28.21 28.35
N ALA A 353 8.59 -29.48 28.37
CA ALA A 353 8.03 -30.23 27.25
C ALA A 353 6.58 -29.89 26.85
N PRO A 354 6.07 -28.67 27.03
CA PRO A 354 4.95 -28.30 26.17
C PRO A 354 5.03 -26.98 25.44
N ASN A 355 6.09 -26.21 25.61
CA ASN A 355 6.19 -24.94 24.91
C ASN A 355 6.64 -25.18 23.46
N VAL A 356 5.95 -24.55 22.50
CA VAL A 356 6.32 -24.57 21.08
C VAL A 356 7.18 -23.35 20.84
N CYS A 357 8.37 -23.53 20.27
CA CYS A 357 9.26 -22.42 19.94
C CYS A 357 9.53 -22.41 18.45
N THR A 358 9.41 -21.24 17.87
CA THR A 358 9.79 -20.98 16.49
C THR A 358 10.80 -19.84 16.45
N ARG A 359 11.91 -20.08 15.76
CA ARG A 359 12.92 -19.05 15.47
C ARG A 359 12.77 -18.63 14.02
N THR A 360 12.84 -17.33 13.79
CA THR A 360 12.83 -16.73 12.45
C THR A 360 14.08 -15.90 12.32
N ASP A 361 14.96 -16.27 11.40
CA ASP A 361 16.18 -15.51 11.11
C ASP A 361 15.86 -14.48 10.02
N PHE A 362 16.22 -13.22 10.24
CA PHE A 362 16.02 -12.16 9.25
C PHE A 362 17.22 -12.11 8.29
N ALA A 363 16.95 -11.87 7.00
CA ALA A 363 17.99 -11.70 6.00
C ALA A 363 19.07 -10.67 6.42
N PRO A 364 20.34 -10.86 6.04
CA PRO A 364 21.42 -9.90 6.33
C PRO A 364 21.22 -8.49 5.75
N THR A 365 20.31 -8.34 4.79
CA THR A 365 19.91 -7.08 4.17
C THR A 365 18.69 -6.42 4.83
N SER A 366 18.09 -7.09 5.83
CA SER A 366 16.93 -6.59 6.55
C SER A 366 17.23 -5.30 7.31
N LEU A 367 16.22 -4.45 7.48
CA LEU A 367 16.32 -3.30 8.37
C LEU A 367 16.54 -3.73 9.82
N ALA A 368 16.09 -4.94 10.17
CA ALA A 368 16.33 -5.54 11.48
C ALA A 368 17.83 -5.63 11.80
N ARG A 369 18.71 -5.85 10.81
CA ARG A 369 20.16 -5.87 11.06
C ARG A 369 20.72 -4.53 11.52
N LYS A 370 20.23 -3.43 10.93
CA LYS A 370 20.71 -2.08 11.27
C LYS A 370 20.44 -1.76 12.75
N GLU A 371 19.36 -2.30 13.29
CA GLU A 371 18.84 -1.95 14.60
C GLU A 371 19.16 -3.01 15.67
N LEU A 372 19.11 -4.29 15.33
CA LEU A 372 19.40 -5.41 16.26
C LEU A 372 20.86 -5.87 16.21
N GLY A 373 21.60 -5.55 15.14
CA GLY A 373 22.97 -6.00 14.93
C GLY A 373 23.08 -7.16 13.94
N ASP A 374 24.24 -7.83 13.91
CA ASP A 374 24.50 -8.94 12.98
C ASP A 374 23.68 -10.19 13.32
N GLU A 375 23.23 -10.92 12.30
CA GLU A 375 22.36 -12.10 12.45
C GLU A 375 21.11 -11.84 13.31
N PRO A 376 20.27 -10.86 12.93
CA PRO A 376 19.01 -10.57 13.61
C PRO A 376 18.07 -11.77 13.55
N PHE A 377 17.39 -12.07 14.66
CA PHE A 377 16.39 -13.15 14.75
C PHE A 377 15.20 -12.75 15.60
N ALA A 378 14.08 -13.44 15.42
CA ALA A 378 12.90 -13.42 16.27
C ALA A 378 12.59 -14.83 16.82
N HIS A 379 12.35 -14.93 18.12
CA HIS A 379 11.91 -16.13 18.82
C HIS A 379 10.45 -15.96 19.24
N THR A 380 9.56 -16.69 18.60
CA THR A 380 8.16 -16.78 18.99
C THR A 380 7.97 -18.03 19.83
N ILE A 381 7.53 -17.89 21.08
CA ILE A 381 7.31 -19.02 21.97
C ILE A 381 5.83 -19.06 22.33
N VAL A 382 5.22 -20.24 22.29
CA VAL A 382 3.86 -20.46 22.77
C VAL A 382 3.96 -21.19 24.10
N HIS A 383 3.53 -20.53 25.17
CA HIS A 383 3.59 -21.06 26.52
C HIS A 383 2.31 -21.81 26.88
N PHE A 384 2.42 -23.14 26.95
CA PHE A 384 1.35 -24.03 27.41
C PHE A 384 1.53 -24.45 28.87
N ASP A 385 2.74 -24.30 29.41
CA ASP A 385 3.05 -24.54 30.83
C ASP A 385 2.18 -23.71 31.80
N ALA A 386 1.75 -22.52 31.38
CA ALA A 386 0.79 -21.69 32.10
C ALA A 386 -0.52 -22.42 32.43
N MET A 387 -0.97 -23.32 31.56
CA MET A 387 -2.16 -24.15 31.78
C MET A 387 -1.94 -25.26 32.83
N LEU A 388 -0.68 -25.62 33.12
CA LEU A 388 -0.32 -26.68 34.06
C LEU A 388 -0.18 -26.18 35.50
N THR A 389 -0.23 -24.87 35.69
CA THR A 389 -0.08 -24.26 37.02
C THR A 389 -1.32 -24.52 37.90
N LYS A 390 -1.18 -24.34 39.21
CA LYS A 390 -2.27 -24.53 40.18
C LYS A 390 -3.48 -23.63 39.88
N THR A 391 -3.21 -22.46 39.31
CA THR A 391 -4.18 -21.46 38.83
C THR A 391 -4.01 -21.33 37.32
N PRO A 392 -4.66 -22.19 36.52
CA PRO A 392 -4.41 -22.28 35.08
C PRO A 392 -4.67 -20.95 34.40
N ALA A 393 -3.69 -20.47 33.62
CA ALA A 393 -3.85 -19.30 32.78
C ALA A 393 -4.02 -19.72 31.31
N PRO A 394 -4.69 -18.90 30.47
CA PRO A 394 -4.73 -19.14 29.03
C PRO A 394 -3.30 -19.16 28.46
N PRO A 395 -3.09 -19.86 27.33
CA PRO A 395 -1.80 -19.83 26.67
C PRO A 395 -1.52 -18.41 26.21
N TYR A 396 -0.24 -18.08 26.06
CA TYR A 396 0.18 -16.79 25.55
C TYR A 396 1.40 -16.97 24.64
N MET A 397 1.58 -16.02 23.73
CA MET A 397 2.60 -16.10 22.68
C MET A 397 3.47 -14.83 22.68
N PRO A 398 4.60 -14.80 23.40
CA PRO A 398 5.60 -13.76 23.26
C PRO A 398 6.44 -13.92 21.99
N THR A 399 6.94 -12.79 21.47
CA THR A 399 7.96 -12.73 20.41
C THR A 399 9.16 -11.94 20.92
N ALA A 400 10.33 -12.54 20.93
CA ALA A 400 11.58 -11.92 21.37
C ALA A 400 12.55 -11.75 20.20
N PHE A 401 12.98 -10.53 19.93
CA PHE A 401 14.00 -10.24 18.93
C PHE A 401 15.39 -10.17 19.56
N GLY A 402 16.40 -10.63 18.83
CA GLY A 402 17.79 -10.60 19.25
C GLY A 402 18.75 -10.60 18.07
N SER A 403 20.04 -10.67 18.39
CA SER A 403 21.13 -10.83 17.41
C SER A 403 22.05 -11.96 17.85
N GLY A 404 22.64 -12.67 16.89
CA GLY A 404 23.56 -13.79 17.14
C GLY A 404 24.83 -13.43 17.93
N SER A 405 25.15 -12.13 18.07
CA SER A 405 26.31 -11.66 18.82
C SER A 405 26.07 -11.70 20.33
N GLN A 406 26.89 -12.46 21.07
CA GLN A 406 26.77 -12.73 22.52
C GLN A 406 26.70 -11.47 23.43
N ASN A 407 26.96 -10.28 22.91
CA ASN A 407 26.97 -9.01 23.65
C ASN A 407 25.90 -8.00 23.19
N THR A 408 24.92 -8.41 22.39
CA THR A 408 23.90 -7.49 21.85
C THR A 408 22.62 -7.46 22.67
N PRO A 409 21.91 -6.31 22.70
CA PRO A 409 20.66 -6.17 23.44
C PRO A 409 19.56 -7.09 22.87
N PHE A 410 18.76 -7.70 23.77
CA PHE A 410 17.56 -8.45 23.42
C PHE A 410 16.33 -7.54 23.57
N ALA A 411 15.39 -7.68 22.64
CA ALA A 411 14.10 -7.01 22.68
C ALA A 411 13.02 -8.06 22.91
N TYR A 412 12.22 -7.98 23.97
CA TYR A 412 11.10 -8.89 24.17
C TYR A 412 9.79 -8.15 23.94
N THR A 413 9.02 -8.51 22.92
CA THR A 413 7.59 -8.17 22.89
C THR A 413 6.82 -9.25 23.64
N VAL A 414 6.33 -8.90 24.82
CA VAL A 414 5.48 -9.78 25.63
C VAL A 414 4.09 -9.18 25.71
N MET A 415 3.10 -9.87 25.15
CA MET A 415 1.71 -9.62 25.53
C MET A 415 1.40 -10.49 26.73
N ARG A 416 1.38 -9.87 27.91
CA ARG A 416 0.92 -10.52 29.13
C ARG A 416 -0.51 -10.05 29.36
N LEU A 417 -1.48 -10.95 29.20
CA LEU A 417 -2.75 -10.78 29.87
C LEU A 417 -2.49 -11.08 31.33
N ASP A 418 -2.20 -10.05 32.13
CA ASP A 418 -2.50 -10.18 33.54
C ASP A 418 -4.01 -10.41 33.61
N ALA A 419 -4.39 -11.56 34.18
CA ALA A 419 -5.78 -11.89 34.43
C ALA A 419 -6.44 -10.65 35.04
N MET A 420 -7.64 -10.31 34.56
CA MET A 420 -8.48 -9.29 35.16
C MET A 420 -8.71 -9.65 36.63
N GLU A 421 -7.79 -9.29 37.53
CA GLU A 421 -8.13 -9.08 38.92
C GLU A 421 -9.22 -8.02 38.88
N ALA A 422 -10.41 -8.40 39.38
CA ALA A 422 -11.67 -7.67 39.28
C ALA A 422 -11.65 -6.26 39.92
N THR A 423 -10.48 -5.74 40.25
CA THR A 423 -10.22 -4.46 40.90
C THR A 423 -9.35 -3.51 40.07
N SER A 424 -8.70 -3.96 38.99
CA SER A 424 -7.86 -3.08 38.15
C SER A 424 -8.46 -2.90 36.76
N ALA A 425 -8.85 -1.66 36.44
CA ALA A 425 -9.37 -1.23 35.15
C ALA A 425 -8.27 -1.12 34.06
N ALA A 426 -7.25 -1.98 34.11
CA ALA A 426 -6.17 -1.98 33.13
C ALA A 426 -6.60 -2.79 31.90
N ALA A 427 -6.74 -2.11 30.75
CA ALA A 427 -6.89 -2.76 29.46
C ALA A 427 -5.67 -3.69 29.20
N PRO A 428 -5.83 -4.78 28.44
CA PRO A 428 -4.69 -5.59 28.00
C PRO A 428 -3.67 -4.67 27.32
N TYR A 429 -2.45 -4.60 27.84
CA TYR A 429 -1.39 -3.78 27.29
C TYR A 429 -0.31 -4.66 26.66
N LEU A 430 0.13 -4.26 25.47
CA LEU A 430 1.31 -4.85 24.85
C LEU A 430 2.54 -4.28 25.56
N SER A 431 3.36 -5.12 26.17
CA SER A 431 4.59 -4.68 26.83
C SER A 431 5.80 -5.20 26.08
N THR A 432 6.45 -4.34 25.31
CA THR A 432 7.79 -4.64 24.78
C THR A 432 8.84 -4.24 25.81
N THR A 433 9.43 -5.20 26.51
CA THR A 433 10.55 -5.01 27.43
C THR A 433 11.87 -5.36 26.75
N PHE A 434 12.77 -4.39 26.61
CA PHE A 434 14.13 -4.64 26.12
C PHE A 434 15.04 -4.98 27.30
N GLY A 435 15.81 -6.06 27.18
CA GLY A 435 16.84 -6.46 28.12
C GLY A 435 18.17 -6.56 27.39
N ALA A 436 19.06 -5.60 27.60
CA ALA A 436 20.46 -5.83 27.30
C ALA A 436 21.10 -6.58 28.48
N GLY A 437 22.04 -7.47 28.20
CA GLY A 437 22.91 -8.00 29.24
C GLY A 437 23.49 -6.83 30.04
N ASN A 438 23.08 -6.70 31.31
CA ASN A 438 23.54 -5.71 32.30
C ASN A 438 23.06 -4.25 32.21
N LEU A 439 22.04 -3.89 31.42
CA LEU A 439 21.45 -2.54 31.52
C LEU A 439 20.28 -2.52 32.53
N GLU A 440 20.37 -1.58 33.49
CA GLU A 440 19.37 -1.36 34.53
C GLU A 440 17.96 -1.23 33.93
N GLN A 441 17.00 -1.95 34.52
CA GLN A 441 15.59 -1.90 34.16
C GLN A 441 15.06 -0.47 34.23
N GLY A 442 14.84 0.20 33.09
CA GLY A 442 14.15 1.50 33.14
C GLY A 442 14.23 2.45 31.94
N GLU A 443 14.90 2.11 30.84
CA GLU A 443 14.99 3.05 29.71
C GLU A 443 13.92 2.85 28.63
N LYS A 444 13.43 3.98 28.10
CA LYS A 444 12.13 4.17 27.47
C LYS A 444 11.95 3.42 26.14
N VAL A 445 10.85 2.66 26.07
CA VAL A 445 10.27 1.89 24.94
C VAL A 445 9.92 2.71 23.67
N GLN A 446 10.23 4.01 23.63
CA GLN A 446 9.77 4.88 22.53
C GLN A 446 10.72 5.01 21.35
N ASP A 447 12.02 4.72 21.51
CA ASP A 447 13.03 5.01 20.47
C ASP A 447 13.34 3.85 19.52
N VAL A 448 12.75 2.66 19.72
CA VAL A 448 12.92 1.56 18.76
C VAL A 448 12.06 1.79 17.53
N ASP A 449 12.73 1.72 16.37
CA ASP A 449 12.17 1.98 15.06
C ASP A 449 10.82 1.24 14.93
N PRO A 450 9.72 1.95 14.60
CA PRO A 450 8.43 1.34 14.34
C PRO A 450 8.48 0.14 13.37
N LEU A 451 9.54 -0.01 12.57
CA LEU A 451 9.70 -1.07 11.57
C LEU A 451 10.12 -2.44 12.09
N ILE A 452 10.71 -2.50 13.28
CA ILE A 452 11.01 -3.78 13.95
C ILE A 452 9.81 -4.23 14.80
N ARG A 453 8.81 -3.36 14.98
CA ARG A 453 7.68 -3.69 15.83
C ARG A 453 6.83 -4.73 15.13
N ASP A 454 6.79 -5.91 15.75
CA ASP A 454 5.76 -6.88 15.47
C ASP A 454 4.39 -6.25 15.67
N GLN A 455 3.45 -6.66 14.83
CA GLN A 455 2.05 -6.57 15.18
C GLN A 455 1.67 -7.89 15.82
N PHE A 456 1.46 -7.85 17.13
CA PHE A 456 0.76 -8.90 17.82
C PHE A 456 -0.74 -8.61 17.78
N THR A 457 -1.53 -9.57 17.31
CA THR A 457 -2.99 -9.46 17.33
C THR A 457 -3.59 -10.75 17.89
N GLN A 458 -4.64 -10.59 18.67
CA GLN A 458 -5.40 -11.68 19.25
C GLN A 458 -6.87 -11.53 18.91
N SER A 459 -7.54 -12.65 18.61
CA SER A 459 -8.99 -12.69 18.46
C SER A 459 -9.53 -13.87 19.24
N ILE A 460 -10.55 -13.61 20.07
CA ILE A 460 -11.20 -14.60 20.93
C ILE A 460 -12.66 -14.71 20.51
N THR A 461 -13.14 -15.92 20.32
CA THR A 461 -14.57 -16.22 20.13
C THR A 461 -14.98 -17.36 21.05
N GLU A 462 -16.19 -17.27 21.58
CA GLU A 462 -16.76 -18.26 22.49
C GLU A 462 -18.06 -18.83 21.94
N LEU A 463 -18.28 -20.12 22.17
CA LEU A 463 -19.51 -20.82 21.80
C LEU A 463 -20.00 -21.64 22.99
N ARG A 464 -21.25 -21.40 23.38
CA ARG A 464 -21.98 -22.24 24.34
C ARG A 464 -22.43 -23.52 23.63
N LEU A 465 -22.19 -24.67 24.25
CA LEU A 465 -22.55 -25.98 23.68
C LEU A 465 -23.98 -26.39 24.03
N ASP A 466 -24.47 -25.92 25.18
CA ASP A 466 -25.82 -26.16 25.67
C ASP A 466 -26.89 -25.58 24.71
N PRO A 467 -28.04 -26.25 24.57
CA PRO A 467 -29.17 -25.78 23.75
C PRO A 467 -29.83 -24.51 24.30
#